data_AF-A0A5N4DCQ7-F1
#
_entry.id   AF-A0A5N4DCQ7-F1
#
_cell.length_a   1.000
_cell.length_b   1.000
_cell.length_c   1.000
_cell.angle_alpha   90.00
_cell.angle_beta   90.00
_cell.angle_gamma   90.00
#
_symmetry.space_group_name_H-M   'P 1'
#
loop_
_entity.id
_entity.type
_entity.pdbx_description
1 polymer ?
#
loop_
_entity_poly.entity_id
_entity_poly.type
_entity_poly.pdbx_seq_one_letter_code
_entity_poly.pdbx_strand_id
1 'polypeptide(L)'
;MAPVRQAARMRLPKLLIFLAYWGVARAGTGKFWHVSDLHLDPNYKVSEDPLQVCPSASSQPVPSAGPWGDYLCDSPWVLINSSIYAMKEIEPEPDFILWTGDDTPHVPDEKLGEEAVLEIVARLTELIREVFPGAFYSEKLLGPSGAGRIVVLNTNLYYSNNEQTAGIADPGQQFRWLEDVLTDASRAGEMVYIIGHVPPGFFEKTRNKAWFREGFNEEYLKVVRKHHQVIAGQFFGHHHTDSFRMFYNDAGAPISVMFLTPGVTPWKTTLPGVVNGANNPGIRLFEYDQATLNLQDIVTYFLNLSQANAQGSPRWELEYRLTEAYGVPDAGARSMHAALDGIASDQGALQRYYVYNSVSYDTQACGDACRAEHVCALREVAFDAYAACLRAPGAAPAPHLALLLAALLGLSALLVP
;
A
#
# COMPACT_ATOMS: atom_id res chain seq x y z
N MET A 1 -25.11 95.68 15.17
CA MET A 1 -25.60 94.46 15.83
C MET A 1 -25.75 93.39 14.77
N ALA A 2 -24.80 92.46 14.69
CA ALA A 2 -24.79 91.39 13.68
C ALA A 2 -25.53 90.15 14.22
N PRO A 3 -26.29 89.42 13.39
CA PRO A 3 -26.92 88.18 13.81
C PRO A 3 -25.94 87.00 13.73
N VAL A 4 -26.06 86.14 14.74
CA VAL A 4 -25.30 84.90 14.96
C VAL A 4 -25.58 83.89 13.84
N ARG A 5 -24.53 83.40 13.16
CA ARG A 5 -24.60 82.24 12.26
C ARG A 5 -24.57 80.94 13.07
N GLN A 6 -25.59 80.11 12.93
CA GLN A 6 -25.58 78.72 13.40
C GLN A 6 -24.54 77.90 12.63
N ALA A 7 -23.64 77.24 13.36
CA ALA A 7 -22.70 76.27 12.80
C ALA A 7 -23.43 74.95 12.50
N ALA A 8 -23.41 74.52 11.25
CA ALA A 8 -23.87 73.20 10.85
C ALA A 8 -22.89 72.13 11.35
N ARG A 9 -23.38 71.19 12.17
CA ARG A 9 -22.63 69.99 12.58
C ARG A 9 -22.46 69.06 11.37
N MET A 10 -21.26 69.03 10.82
CA MET A 10 -20.86 68.06 9.79
C MET A 10 -20.65 66.69 10.49
N ARG A 11 -21.53 65.72 10.24
CA ARG A 11 -21.36 64.33 10.69
C ARG A 11 -20.37 63.64 9.76
N LEU A 12 -19.20 63.25 10.27
CA LEU A 12 -18.30 62.33 9.57
C LEU A 12 -19.01 60.98 9.40
N PRO A 13 -19.03 60.38 8.19
CA PRO A 13 -19.45 59.00 8.03
C PRO A 13 -18.39 58.10 8.66
N LYS A 14 -18.79 57.29 9.65
CA LYS A 14 -17.95 56.20 10.16
C LYS A 14 -17.80 55.18 9.03
N LEU A 15 -16.64 55.16 8.40
CA LEU A 15 -16.25 54.10 7.48
C LEU A 15 -16.01 52.82 8.32
N LEU A 16 -17.03 51.99 8.44
CA LEU A 16 -16.91 50.63 8.96
C LEU A 16 -16.15 49.82 7.91
N ILE A 17 -14.85 49.66 8.10
CA ILE A 17 -14.05 48.67 7.38
C ILE A 17 -14.51 47.31 7.88
N PHE A 18 -15.39 46.66 7.10
CA PHE A 18 -15.61 45.22 7.23
C PHE A 18 -14.36 44.52 6.71
N LEU A 19 -13.42 44.21 7.60
CA LEU A 19 -12.47 43.13 7.38
C LEU A 19 -13.30 41.84 7.33
N ALA A 20 -13.72 41.46 6.12
CA ALA A 20 -14.15 40.11 5.87
C ALA A 20 -12.93 39.21 6.09
N TYR A 21 -12.78 38.71 7.31
CA TYR A 21 -12.02 37.50 7.54
C TYR A 21 -12.70 36.41 6.71
N TRP A 22 -12.21 36.22 5.49
CA TRP A 22 -12.30 34.94 4.82
C TRP A 22 -11.45 33.99 5.67
N GLY A 23 -12.05 33.51 6.76
CA GLY A 23 -11.55 32.33 7.42
C GLY A 23 -11.64 31.23 6.37
N VAL A 24 -10.51 30.92 5.74
CA VAL A 24 -10.34 29.62 5.09
C VAL A 24 -10.52 28.64 6.24
N ALA A 25 -11.71 28.06 6.36
CA ALA A 25 -11.92 26.93 7.24
C ALA A 25 -10.89 25.90 6.78
N ARG A 26 -9.85 25.70 7.58
CA ARG A 26 -8.87 24.66 7.32
C ARG A 26 -9.65 23.37 7.39
N ALA A 27 -9.75 22.65 6.27
CA ALA A 27 -10.38 21.34 6.26
C ALA A 27 -9.73 20.46 7.33
N GLY A 28 -10.55 19.62 7.97
CA GLY A 28 -10.06 18.70 8.98
C GLY A 28 -9.13 17.66 8.37
N THR A 29 -8.19 17.17 9.18
CA THR A 29 -7.47 15.93 8.87
C THR A 29 -8.42 14.78 9.12
N GLY A 30 -8.79 14.06 8.06
CA GLY A 30 -9.56 12.84 8.14
C GLY A 30 -8.64 11.63 8.27
N LYS A 31 -9.23 10.50 8.67
CA LYS A 31 -8.51 9.23 8.80
C LYS A 31 -9.30 8.08 8.22
N PHE A 32 -8.62 7.12 7.60
CA PHE A 32 -9.24 5.88 7.14
C PHE A 32 -8.32 4.69 7.31
N TRP A 33 -8.89 3.53 7.61
CA TRP A 33 -8.16 2.28 7.63
C TRP A 33 -8.02 1.70 6.23
N HIS A 34 -6.91 1.01 5.96
CA HIS A 34 -6.73 0.09 4.85
C HIS A 34 -6.30 -1.26 5.41
N VAL A 35 -7.14 -2.27 5.22
CA VAL A 35 -6.89 -3.66 5.61
C VAL A 35 -7.08 -4.58 4.40
N SER A 36 -6.25 -5.60 4.29
CA SER A 36 -6.24 -6.50 3.14
C SER A 36 -5.69 -7.87 3.53
N ASP A 37 -5.96 -8.88 2.71
CA ASP A 37 -5.32 -10.20 2.75
C ASP A 37 -5.43 -10.82 4.16
N LEU A 38 -6.68 -10.96 4.60
CA LEU A 38 -7.00 -11.51 5.92
C LEU A 38 -6.74 -13.02 5.95
N HIS A 39 -7.07 -13.71 4.85
CA HIS A 39 -6.97 -15.17 4.67
C HIS A 39 -7.30 -15.96 5.93
N LEU A 40 -8.59 -16.11 6.24
CA LEU A 40 -9.04 -16.95 7.34
C LEU A 40 -8.77 -18.42 7.01
N ASP A 41 -7.96 -19.10 7.81
CA ASP A 41 -7.93 -20.56 7.87
C ASP A 41 -8.92 -21.06 8.93
N PRO A 42 -10.12 -21.53 8.54
CA PRO A 42 -11.15 -21.97 9.49
C PRO A 42 -10.76 -23.27 10.21
N ASN A 43 -9.74 -23.98 9.73
CA ASN A 43 -9.28 -25.26 10.26
C ASN A 43 -7.98 -25.14 11.07
N TYR A 44 -7.46 -23.93 11.28
CA TYR A 44 -6.31 -23.71 12.14
C TYR A 44 -6.58 -24.21 13.56
N LYS A 45 -5.68 -25.03 14.09
CA LYS A 45 -5.69 -25.49 15.49
C LYS A 45 -4.27 -25.72 15.98
N VAL A 46 -4.02 -25.39 17.24
CA VAL A 46 -2.79 -25.81 17.91
C VAL A 46 -2.85 -27.34 18.09
N SER A 47 -1.87 -28.05 17.53
CA SER A 47 -1.81 -29.51 17.53
C SER A 47 -0.42 -30.00 17.88
N GLU A 48 -0.33 -31.16 18.53
CA GLU A 48 0.94 -31.88 18.73
C GLU A 48 1.46 -32.51 17.43
N ASP A 49 0.57 -32.77 16.47
CA ASP A 49 0.95 -33.23 15.13
C ASP A 49 1.22 -32.03 14.22
N PRO A 50 2.48 -31.77 13.83
CA PRO A 50 2.85 -30.61 13.01
C PRO A 50 2.17 -30.57 11.63
N LEU A 51 1.64 -31.69 11.14
CA LEU A 51 0.96 -31.77 9.84
C LEU A 51 -0.56 -31.57 9.94
N GLN A 52 -1.08 -31.37 11.16
CA GLN A 52 -2.51 -31.20 11.44
C GLN A 52 -2.83 -29.83 12.04
N VAL A 53 -1.90 -28.87 11.95
CA VAL A 53 -2.11 -27.51 12.48
C VAL A 53 -3.04 -26.71 11.56
N CYS A 54 -2.72 -26.63 10.28
CA CYS A 54 -3.45 -25.81 9.32
C CYS A 54 -3.33 -26.41 7.91
N PRO A 55 -4.42 -26.48 7.12
CA PRO A 55 -4.36 -26.92 5.73
C PRO A 55 -3.59 -25.96 4.81
N SER A 56 -3.51 -24.67 5.16
CA SER A 56 -2.78 -23.63 4.40
C SER A 56 -1.26 -23.83 4.34
N ALA A 57 -0.67 -24.56 5.29
CA ALA A 57 0.73 -24.99 5.22
C ALA A 57 0.96 -26.15 4.22
N SER A 58 -0.11 -26.70 3.64
CA SER A 58 -0.08 -27.84 2.73
C SER A 58 0.61 -29.06 3.38
N SER A 59 1.81 -29.42 2.93
CA SER A 59 2.60 -30.54 3.48
C SER A 59 3.75 -30.10 4.38
N GLN A 60 3.87 -28.80 4.68
CA GLN A 60 4.94 -28.29 5.53
C GLN A 60 4.61 -28.54 7.01
N PRO A 61 5.53 -29.14 7.79
CA PRO A 61 5.30 -29.35 9.22
C PRO A 61 5.35 -28.02 9.97
N VAL A 62 4.39 -27.81 10.89
CA VAL A 62 4.26 -26.63 11.75
C VAL A 62 4.52 -27.03 13.22
N PRO A 63 5.79 -27.12 13.66
CA PRO A 63 6.14 -27.78 14.92
C PRO A 63 5.89 -26.94 16.18
N SER A 64 5.60 -25.64 16.05
CA SER A 64 5.50 -24.72 17.20
C SER A 64 4.38 -23.70 17.00
N ALA A 65 3.23 -24.18 16.50
CA ALA A 65 2.05 -23.39 16.28
C ALA A 65 1.57 -22.73 17.59
N GLY A 66 1.40 -21.41 17.57
CA GLY A 66 0.84 -20.67 18.69
C GLY A 66 -0.64 -20.34 18.49
N PRO A 67 -1.33 -19.82 19.52
CA PRO A 67 -2.76 -19.50 19.41
C PRO A 67 -3.04 -18.37 18.41
N TRP A 68 -2.07 -17.47 18.15
CA TRP A 68 -2.26 -16.31 17.28
C TRP A 68 -1.90 -16.55 15.81
N GLY A 69 -1.50 -17.78 15.45
CA GLY A 69 -1.08 -18.16 14.10
C GLY A 69 0.34 -18.68 14.06
N ASP A 70 0.80 -19.00 12.85
CA ASP A 70 2.15 -19.43 12.53
C ASP A 70 2.53 -18.87 11.14
N TYR A 71 3.79 -18.55 10.91
CA TYR A 71 4.23 -18.01 9.62
C TYR A 71 4.08 -18.97 8.44
N LEU A 72 3.83 -20.27 8.66
CA LEU A 72 3.51 -21.22 7.59
C LEU A 72 2.00 -21.32 7.29
N CYS A 73 1.17 -20.74 8.15
CA CYS A 73 -0.28 -20.83 8.06
C CYS A 73 -0.89 -19.50 7.65
N ASP A 74 -2.08 -19.59 7.07
CA ASP A 74 -3.01 -18.47 7.02
C ASP A 74 -3.60 -18.16 8.42
N SER A 75 -4.31 -17.04 8.52
CA SER A 75 -4.75 -16.48 9.79
C SER A 75 -5.78 -17.36 10.50
N PRO A 76 -5.59 -17.71 11.78
CA PRO A 76 -6.70 -18.18 12.60
C PRO A 76 -7.70 -17.05 12.86
N TRP A 77 -8.96 -17.41 13.14
CA TRP A 77 -10.01 -16.44 13.48
C TRP A 77 -9.59 -15.46 14.59
N VAL A 78 -8.88 -15.93 15.61
CA VAL A 78 -8.45 -15.09 16.74
C VAL A 78 -7.46 -14.00 16.34
N LEU A 79 -6.64 -14.22 15.30
CA LEU A 79 -5.73 -13.22 14.77
C LEU A 79 -6.50 -12.11 14.04
N ILE A 80 -7.41 -12.51 13.14
CA ILE A 80 -8.28 -11.57 12.42
C ILE A 80 -9.15 -10.78 13.40
N ASN A 81 -9.77 -11.45 14.37
CA ASN A 81 -10.52 -10.77 15.41
C ASN A 81 -9.62 -9.77 16.16
N SER A 82 -8.40 -10.17 16.53
CA SER A 82 -7.47 -9.26 17.20
C SER A 82 -7.11 -8.04 16.34
N SER A 83 -6.95 -8.17 15.01
CA SER A 83 -6.61 -7.04 14.14
C SER A 83 -7.75 -6.03 14.05
N ILE A 84 -8.99 -6.49 13.87
CA ILE A 84 -10.17 -5.60 13.76
C ILE A 84 -10.44 -4.89 15.10
N TYR A 85 -10.25 -5.56 16.25
CA TYR A 85 -10.35 -4.91 17.55
C TYR A 85 -9.19 -3.95 17.83
N ALA A 86 -7.97 -4.24 17.37
CA ALA A 86 -6.85 -3.32 17.47
C ALA A 86 -7.09 -2.05 16.63
N MET A 87 -7.65 -2.17 15.43
CA MET A 87 -8.09 -1.03 14.62
C MET A 87 -9.05 -0.13 15.42
N LYS A 88 -10.04 -0.73 16.10
CA LYS A 88 -11.00 0.02 16.94
C LYS A 88 -10.35 0.67 18.16
N GLU A 89 -9.37 0.03 18.78
CA GLU A 89 -8.65 0.62 19.92
C GLU A 89 -7.80 1.83 19.49
N ILE A 90 -7.18 1.75 18.31
CA ILE A 90 -6.28 2.79 17.79
C ILE A 90 -7.06 3.97 17.21
N GLU A 91 -8.06 3.72 16.36
CA GLU A 91 -8.90 4.74 15.74
C GLU A 91 -10.34 4.20 15.61
N PRO A 92 -11.20 4.44 16.62
CA PRO A 92 -12.56 3.92 16.66
C PRO A 92 -13.54 4.63 15.73
N GLU A 93 -13.22 5.86 15.30
CA GLU A 93 -14.10 6.70 14.49
C GLU A 93 -13.42 7.12 13.17
N PRO A 94 -12.96 6.16 12.34
CA PRO A 94 -12.41 6.49 11.04
C PRO A 94 -13.53 7.03 10.14
N ASP A 95 -13.19 7.91 9.20
CA ASP A 95 -14.14 8.40 8.19
C ASP A 95 -14.68 7.24 7.33
N PHE A 96 -13.81 6.25 7.07
CA PHE A 96 -14.14 5.02 6.34
C PHE A 96 -13.05 3.94 6.48
N ILE A 97 -13.34 2.75 5.96
CA ILE A 97 -12.42 1.62 5.89
C ILE A 97 -12.34 1.15 4.44
N LEU A 98 -11.12 1.01 3.92
CA LEU A 98 -10.82 0.34 2.67
C LEU A 98 -10.47 -1.12 2.98
N TRP A 99 -11.27 -2.05 2.47
CA TRP A 99 -11.02 -3.48 2.56
C TRP A 99 -10.84 -4.04 1.15
N THR A 100 -9.62 -4.46 0.82
CA THR A 100 -9.23 -4.86 -0.55
C THR A 100 -9.24 -6.37 -0.79
N GLY A 101 -9.99 -7.13 0.02
CA GLY A 101 -10.30 -8.55 -0.20
C GLY A 101 -9.22 -9.54 0.26
N ASP A 102 -9.26 -10.73 -0.35
CA ASP A 102 -8.50 -11.94 -0.02
C ASP A 102 -8.76 -12.50 1.39
N ASP A 103 -9.91 -13.18 1.48
CA ASP A 103 -10.53 -13.60 2.72
C ASP A 103 -10.31 -15.08 3.04
N THR A 104 -10.09 -15.90 2.02
CA THR A 104 -10.09 -17.37 2.11
C THR A 104 -8.68 -17.94 2.17
N PRO A 105 -8.46 -19.15 2.70
CA PRO A 105 -7.11 -19.67 2.88
C PRO A 105 -6.50 -20.19 1.57
N HIS A 106 -5.17 -20.24 1.51
CA HIS A 106 -4.37 -20.85 0.46
C HIS A 106 -4.47 -22.37 0.50
N VAL A 107 -5.54 -22.93 -0.05
CA VAL A 107 -5.77 -24.37 -0.17
C VAL A 107 -6.15 -24.74 -1.60
N PRO A 108 -5.98 -26.01 -2.02
CA PRO A 108 -6.50 -26.47 -3.31
C PRO A 108 -8.02 -26.28 -3.42
N ASP A 109 -8.51 -25.97 -4.63
CA ASP A 109 -9.93 -25.72 -4.91
C ASP A 109 -10.84 -26.87 -4.45
N GLU A 110 -10.37 -28.12 -4.52
CA GLU A 110 -11.14 -29.29 -4.07
C GLU A 110 -11.44 -29.29 -2.56
N LYS A 111 -10.72 -28.46 -1.79
CA LYS A 111 -10.91 -28.28 -0.35
C LYS A 111 -11.66 -27.00 0.01
N LEU A 112 -12.04 -26.18 -0.97
CA LEU A 112 -12.71 -24.89 -0.75
C LEU A 112 -13.80 -24.67 -1.80
N GLY A 113 -15.01 -25.15 -1.49
CA GLY A 113 -16.19 -24.93 -2.33
C GLY A 113 -16.77 -23.53 -2.21
N GLU A 114 -17.62 -23.17 -3.17
CA GLU A 114 -18.29 -21.85 -3.26
C GLU A 114 -19.02 -21.45 -1.97
N GLU A 115 -19.75 -22.38 -1.34
CA GLU A 115 -20.45 -22.12 -0.08
C GLU A 115 -19.50 -21.70 1.04
N ALA A 116 -18.37 -22.41 1.19
CA ALA A 116 -17.36 -22.07 2.19
C ALA A 116 -16.70 -20.71 1.91
N VAL A 117 -16.49 -20.35 0.63
CA VAL A 117 -16.02 -19.01 0.24
C VAL A 117 -17.01 -17.95 0.71
N LEU A 118 -18.28 -18.10 0.38
CA LEU A 118 -19.33 -17.14 0.75
C LEU A 118 -19.52 -17.03 2.27
N GLU A 119 -19.42 -18.14 2.99
CA GLU A 119 -19.49 -18.16 4.45
C GLU A 119 -18.33 -17.38 5.09
N ILE A 120 -17.09 -17.56 4.60
CA ILE A 120 -15.92 -16.84 5.10
C ILE A 120 -16.08 -15.33 4.85
N VAL A 121 -16.44 -14.93 3.62
CA VAL A 121 -16.67 -13.52 3.27
C VAL A 121 -17.78 -12.91 4.14
N ALA A 122 -18.89 -13.63 4.33
CA ALA A 122 -19.99 -13.17 5.18
C ALA A 122 -19.54 -12.98 6.63
N ARG A 123 -18.78 -13.94 7.17
CA ARG A 123 -18.28 -13.90 8.54
C ARG A 123 -17.33 -12.72 8.79
N LEU A 124 -16.42 -12.42 7.86
CA LEU A 124 -15.53 -11.26 7.96
C LEU A 124 -16.29 -9.94 7.82
N THR A 125 -17.27 -9.90 6.90
CA THR A 125 -18.16 -8.76 6.74
C THR A 125 -18.94 -8.47 8.03
N GLU A 126 -19.46 -9.51 8.69
CA GLU A 126 -20.17 -9.39 9.96
C GLU A 126 -19.28 -8.86 11.08
N LEU A 127 -18.04 -9.37 11.21
CA LEU A 127 -17.07 -8.87 12.19
C LEU A 127 -16.79 -7.38 12.01
N ILE A 128 -16.51 -6.94 10.78
CA ILE A 128 -16.24 -5.52 10.50
C ILE A 128 -17.47 -4.66 10.84
N ARG A 129 -18.67 -5.12 10.47
CA ARG A 129 -19.93 -4.41 10.76
C ARG A 129 -20.24 -4.34 12.26
N GLU A 130 -19.94 -5.38 13.01
CA GLU A 130 -20.13 -5.43 14.47
C GLU A 130 -19.18 -4.46 15.17
N VAL A 131 -17.90 -4.47 14.78
CA VAL A 131 -16.87 -3.67 15.44
C VAL A 131 -16.99 -2.19 15.08
N PHE A 132 -17.32 -1.88 13.81
CA PHE A 132 -17.48 -0.53 13.27
C PHE A 132 -18.91 -0.28 12.74
N PRO A 133 -19.92 -0.14 13.63
CA PRO A 133 -21.28 0.15 13.21
C PRO A 133 -21.36 1.55 12.60
N GLY A 134 -21.70 1.65 11.31
CA GLY A 134 -21.88 2.93 10.61
C GLY A 134 -20.73 3.35 9.68
N ALA A 135 -19.65 2.57 9.58
CA ALA A 135 -18.51 2.83 8.69
C ALA A 135 -18.62 2.20 7.29
N PHE A 136 -19.85 1.95 6.80
CA PHE A 136 -20.09 1.35 5.48
C PHE A 136 -20.96 2.28 4.61
N TYR A 137 -20.52 2.52 3.37
CA TYR A 137 -21.30 3.20 2.33
C TYR A 137 -20.83 2.76 0.95
N SER A 138 -21.65 3.04 -0.07
CA SER A 138 -21.31 2.87 -1.48
C SER A 138 -21.14 4.24 -2.18
N GLU A 139 -20.06 4.39 -2.94
CA GLU A 139 -19.94 5.18 -4.18
C GLU A 139 -20.03 6.73 -4.17
N LYS A 140 -20.05 7.41 -3.02
CA LYS A 140 -19.58 8.82 -2.92
C LYS A 140 -19.09 9.09 -1.49
N LEU A 141 -17.92 9.71 -1.32
CA LEU A 141 -17.46 10.12 0.01
C LEU A 141 -18.39 11.22 0.51
N LEU A 142 -19.33 10.87 1.39
CA LEU A 142 -20.24 11.82 2.03
C LEU A 142 -19.53 12.54 3.19
N GLY A 143 -18.38 13.14 2.91
CA GLY A 143 -17.72 14.11 3.80
C GLY A 143 -18.32 15.52 3.65
N PRO A 144 -18.07 16.44 4.59
CA PRO A 144 -18.61 17.80 4.58
C PRO A 144 -18.28 18.62 3.30
N SER A 145 -17.30 18.16 2.50
CA SER A 145 -16.85 18.78 1.24
C SER A 145 -17.59 18.27 -0.02
N GLY A 146 -18.19 17.07 0.01
CA GLY A 146 -18.93 16.46 -1.12
C GLY A 146 -18.15 16.21 -2.44
N ALA A 147 -16.84 16.44 -2.47
CA ALA A 147 -15.99 16.42 -3.69
C ALA A 147 -15.00 15.25 -3.76
N GLY A 148 -15.31 14.13 -3.10
CA GLY A 148 -14.46 12.93 -3.09
C GLY A 148 -15.20 11.67 -3.55
N ARG A 149 -14.51 10.77 -4.23
CA ARG A 149 -15.04 9.48 -4.71
C ARG A 149 -14.04 8.35 -4.43
N ILE A 150 -14.54 7.19 -4.04
CA ILE A 150 -13.78 5.94 -4.07
C ILE A 150 -14.24 5.17 -5.29
N VAL A 151 -13.30 4.67 -6.08
CA VAL A 151 -13.53 3.77 -7.20
C VAL A 151 -13.01 2.40 -6.84
N VAL A 152 -13.89 1.40 -6.81
CA VAL A 152 -13.56 0.02 -6.44
C VAL A 152 -13.44 -0.83 -7.69
N LEU A 153 -12.25 -1.35 -7.96
CA LEU A 153 -11.94 -2.17 -9.13
C LEU A 153 -11.91 -3.66 -8.80
N ASN A 154 -12.47 -4.47 -9.70
CA ASN A 154 -12.20 -5.89 -9.75
C ASN A 154 -11.00 -6.17 -10.66
N THR A 155 -9.78 -6.01 -10.13
CA THR A 155 -8.55 -6.26 -10.88
C THR A 155 -8.19 -7.75 -11.01
N ASN A 156 -8.96 -8.64 -10.38
CA ASN A 156 -8.86 -10.09 -10.59
C ASN A 156 -9.20 -10.48 -12.04
N LEU A 157 -9.97 -9.64 -12.74
CA LEU A 157 -10.23 -9.77 -14.18
C LEU A 157 -8.94 -9.69 -15.01
N TYR A 158 -7.90 -9.03 -14.51
CA TYR A 158 -6.67 -8.78 -15.25
C TYR A 158 -5.56 -9.79 -14.92
N TYR A 159 -5.77 -10.61 -13.89
CA TYR A 159 -4.79 -11.59 -13.43
C TYR A 159 -4.49 -12.63 -14.54
N SER A 160 -3.22 -12.87 -14.83
CA SER A 160 -2.73 -13.83 -15.82
C SER A 160 -3.27 -15.24 -15.64
N ASN A 161 -3.57 -15.65 -14.40
CA ASN A 161 -4.10 -16.97 -14.08
C ASN A 161 -5.62 -17.05 -14.26
N ASN A 162 -6.30 -15.93 -14.52
CA ASN A 162 -7.72 -15.92 -14.79
C ASN A 162 -7.98 -16.29 -16.26
N GLU A 163 -8.37 -17.55 -16.49
CA GLU A 163 -8.71 -18.04 -17.83
C GLU A 163 -10.06 -17.53 -18.35
N GLN A 164 -10.95 -17.04 -17.47
CA GLN A 164 -12.26 -16.50 -17.88
C GLN A 164 -12.15 -15.20 -18.68
N THR A 165 -11.02 -14.49 -18.57
CA THR A 165 -10.77 -13.23 -19.27
C THR A 165 -9.69 -13.36 -20.35
N ALA A 166 -9.22 -14.57 -20.64
CA ALA A 166 -8.23 -14.82 -21.67
C ALA A 166 -8.72 -14.34 -23.06
N GLY A 167 -7.93 -13.48 -23.72
CA GLY A 167 -8.25 -12.93 -25.04
C GLY A 167 -9.32 -11.83 -25.05
N ILE A 168 -9.85 -11.41 -23.89
CA ILE A 168 -10.81 -10.31 -23.79
C ILE A 168 -10.05 -9.00 -23.56
N ALA A 169 -10.21 -8.01 -24.43
CA ALA A 169 -9.46 -6.74 -24.35
C ALA A 169 -9.90 -5.83 -23.18
N ASP A 170 -11.19 -5.82 -22.85
CA ASP A 170 -11.75 -5.04 -21.75
C ASP A 170 -12.82 -5.87 -21.00
N PRO A 171 -12.41 -6.82 -20.14
CA PRO A 171 -13.34 -7.71 -19.44
C PRO A 171 -14.28 -6.89 -18.55
N GLY A 172 -15.59 -7.08 -18.76
CA GLY A 172 -16.63 -6.33 -18.06
C GLY A 172 -16.77 -4.85 -18.48
N GLN A 173 -16.07 -4.41 -19.53
CA GLN A 173 -15.95 -2.99 -19.92
C GLN A 173 -15.39 -2.10 -18.78
N GLN A 174 -14.61 -2.69 -17.87
CA GLN A 174 -14.15 -2.01 -16.67
C GLN A 174 -13.16 -0.88 -16.97
N PHE A 175 -12.30 -0.98 -17.99
CA PHE A 175 -11.43 0.12 -18.39
C PHE A 175 -12.23 1.27 -18.99
N ARG A 176 -13.16 0.97 -19.91
CA ARG A 176 -14.05 2.00 -20.45
C ARG A 176 -14.85 2.70 -19.36
N TRP A 177 -15.46 1.94 -18.45
CA TRP A 177 -16.21 2.48 -17.32
C TRP A 177 -15.32 3.34 -16.42
N LEU A 178 -14.09 2.89 -16.12
CA LEU A 178 -13.15 3.65 -15.32
C LEU A 178 -12.77 4.98 -15.99
N GLU A 179 -12.51 5.00 -17.29
CA GLU A 179 -12.26 6.24 -18.04
C GLU A 179 -13.45 7.20 -17.96
N ASP A 180 -14.68 6.70 -18.11
CA ASP A 180 -15.89 7.51 -18.02
C ASP A 180 -16.04 8.12 -16.61
N VAL A 181 -15.86 7.31 -15.55
CA VAL A 181 -15.93 7.77 -14.15
C VAL A 181 -14.88 8.84 -13.83
N LEU A 182 -13.62 8.64 -14.26
CA LEU A 182 -12.56 9.61 -14.01
C LEU A 182 -12.72 10.88 -14.85
N THR A 183 -13.28 10.77 -16.04
CA THR A 183 -13.68 11.94 -16.86
C THR A 183 -14.76 12.75 -16.15
N ASP A 184 -15.77 12.08 -15.61
CA ASP A 184 -16.87 12.74 -14.91
C ASP A 184 -16.42 13.35 -13.58
N ALA A 185 -15.52 12.69 -12.84
CA ALA A 185 -14.87 13.27 -11.66
C ALA A 185 -14.14 14.58 -12.01
N SER A 186 -13.38 14.59 -13.12
CA SER A 186 -12.71 15.80 -13.61
C SER A 186 -13.69 16.93 -13.93
N ARG A 187 -14.81 16.63 -14.60
CA ARG A 187 -15.86 17.61 -14.91
C ARG A 187 -16.55 18.14 -13.65
N ALA A 188 -16.71 17.30 -12.63
CA ALA A 188 -17.35 17.64 -11.37
C ALA A 188 -16.41 18.31 -10.36
N GLY A 189 -15.10 18.37 -10.64
CA GLY A 189 -14.09 18.85 -9.70
C GLY A 189 -13.92 17.92 -8.49
N GLU A 190 -14.18 16.62 -8.67
CA GLU A 190 -14.01 15.59 -7.65
C GLU A 190 -12.59 15.02 -7.68
N MET A 191 -12.07 14.65 -6.52
CA MET A 191 -10.85 13.84 -6.36
C MET A 191 -11.21 12.38 -6.08
N VAL A 192 -10.34 11.46 -6.50
CA VAL A 192 -10.62 10.03 -6.55
C VAL A 192 -9.54 9.23 -5.82
N TYR A 193 -9.97 8.34 -4.93
CA TYR A 193 -9.18 7.20 -4.49
C TYR A 193 -9.55 5.96 -5.31
N ILE A 194 -8.56 5.27 -5.87
CA ILE A 194 -8.77 4.00 -6.58
C ILE A 194 -8.35 2.86 -5.66
N ILE A 195 -9.22 1.88 -5.49
CA ILE A 195 -8.87 0.66 -4.75
C ILE A 195 -9.06 -0.57 -5.62
N GLY A 196 -8.27 -1.59 -5.38
CA GLY A 196 -8.39 -2.91 -6.01
C GLY A 196 -7.58 -3.94 -5.24
N HIS A 197 -7.70 -5.21 -5.63
CA HIS A 197 -6.97 -6.28 -4.95
C HIS A 197 -5.57 -6.48 -5.57
N VAL A 198 -5.53 -7.07 -6.78
CA VAL A 198 -4.29 -7.33 -7.53
C VAL A 198 -3.74 -6.04 -8.13
N PRO A 199 -2.48 -5.63 -7.85
CA PRO A 199 -1.88 -4.44 -8.42
C PRO A 199 -1.27 -4.68 -9.81
N PRO A 200 -1.16 -3.64 -10.65
CA PRO A 200 -0.31 -3.66 -11.84
C PRO A 200 1.18 -3.65 -11.47
N GLY A 201 2.03 -3.93 -12.44
CA GLY A 201 3.48 -3.97 -12.29
C GLY A 201 3.97 -5.30 -11.73
N PHE A 202 5.09 -5.24 -11.00
CA PHE A 202 5.85 -6.41 -10.60
C PHE A 202 5.86 -6.60 -9.09
N PHE A 203 5.92 -7.85 -8.64
CA PHE A 203 6.12 -8.22 -7.26
C PHE A 203 7.59 -7.98 -6.86
N GLU A 204 7.83 -7.21 -5.80
CA GLU A 204 9.17 -6.76 -5.43
C GLU A 204 10.04 -7.82 -4.75
N LYS A 205 9.44 -8.93 -4.28
CA LYS A 205 10.16 -10.03 -3.61
C LYS A 205 10.82 -11.01 -4.58
N THR A 206 10.63 -10.84 -5.89
CA THR A 206 11.22 -11.70 -6.91
C THR A 206 11.34 -10.98 -8.25
N ARG A 207 12.07 -11.57 -9.19
CA ARG A 207 12.26 -10.99 -10.53
C ARG A 207 11.18 -11.45 -11.50
N ASN A 208 10.77 -10.53 -12.37
CA ASN A 208 9.91 -10.82 -13.53
C ASN A 208 8.57 -11.47 -13.18
N LYS A 209 8.08 -11.28 -11.95
CA LYS A 209 6.74 -11.70 -11.56
C LYS A 209 5.79 -10.52 -11.64
N ALA A 210 4.96 -10.49 -12.66
CA ALA A 210 3.78 -9.64 -12.73
C ALA A 210 2.51 -10.47 -12.54
N TRP A 211 1.43 -9.80 -12.17
CA TRP A 211 0.11 -10.42 -12.02
C TRP A 211 -0.77 -10.12 -13.23
N PHE A 212 -0.81 -8.86 -13.67
CA PHE A 212 -1.59 -8.50 -14.84
C PHE A 212 -1.02 -9.13 -16.10
N ARG A 213 -1.89 -9.54 -17.02
CA ARG A 213 -1.48 -9.74 -18.42
C ARG A 213 -0.95 -8.40 -18.95
N GLU A 214 0.09 -8.44 -19.77
CA GLU A 214 0.84 -7.25 -20.23
C GLU A 214 -0.08 -6.16 -20.82
N GLY A 215 -1.01 -6.53 -21.71
CA GLY A 215 -1.95 -5.56 -22.31
C GLY A 215 -2.87 -4.87 -21.30
N PHE A 216 -3.29 -5.55 -20.22
CA PHE A 216 -4.08 -4.91 -19.16
C PHE A 216 -3.21 -3.97 -18.30
N ASN A 217 -1.95 -4.32 -18.10
CA ASN A 217 -1.00 -3.46 -17.39
C ASN A 217 -0.75 -2.15 -18.17
N GLU A 218 -0.60 -2.24 -19.48
CA GLU A 218 -0.47 -1.08 -20.37
C GLU A 218 -1.72 -0.20 -20.36
N GLU A 219 -2.91 -0.79 -20.46
CA GLU A 219 -4.16 -0.03 -20.46
C GLU A 219 -4.38 0.67 -19.11
N TYR A 220 -4.08 0.01 -17.98
CA TYR A 220 -4.12 0.64 -16.66
C TYR A 220 -3.18 1.85 -16.58
N LEU A 221 -1.94 1.71 -17.06
CA LEU A 221 -0.96 2.81 -17.09
C LEU A 221 -1.46 3.99 -17.94
N LYS A 222 -2.10 3.70 -19.08
CA LYS A 222 -2.68 4.72 -19.95
C LYS A 222 -3.81 5.49 -19.26
N VAL A 223 -4.72 4.79 -18.56
CA VAL A 223 -5.80 5.43 -17.80
C VAL A 223 -5.24 6.31 -16.69
N VAL A 224 -4.29 5.80 -15.88
CA VAL A 224 -3.65 6.59 -14.82
C VAL A 224 -2.95 7.82 -15.40
N ARG A 225 -2.14 7.67 -16.45
CA ARG A 225 -1.46 8.81 -17.09
C ARG A 225 -2.42 9.85 -17.64
N LYS A 226 -3.57 9.45 -18.19
CA LYS A 226 -4.58 10.37 -18.72
C LYS A 226 -5.33 11.13 -17.62
N HIS A 227 -5.63 10.44 -16.51
CA HIS A 227 -6.53 10.96 -15.46
C HIS A 227 -5.83 11.32 -14.14
N HIS A 228 -4.51 11.31 -14.09
CA HIS A 228 -3.74 11.50 -12.84
C HIS A 228 -4.11 12.76 -12.04
N GLN A 229 -4.60 13.83 -12.69
CA GLN A 229 -4.96 15.08 -12.02
C GLN A 229 -6.14 14.95 -11.05
N VAL A 230 -6.99 13.92 -11.22
CA VAL A 230 -8.12 13.63 -10.31
C VAL A 230 -7.84 12.44 -9.40
N ILE A 231 -6.74 11.72 -9.58
CA ILE A 231 -6.41 10.54 -8.77
C ILE A 231 -5.53 10.99 -7.61
N ALA A 232 -6.11 11.04 -6.41
CA ALA A 232 -5.41 11.46 -5.19
C ALA A 232 -4.58 10.34 -4.54
N GLY A 233 -4.93 9.08 -4.80
CA GLY A 233 -4.23 7.92 -4.26
C GLY A 233 -4.77 6.61 -4.83
N GLN A 234 -3.94 5.57 -4.81
CA GLN A 234 -4.30 4.22 -5.23
C GLN A 234 -3.93 3.21 -4.12
N PHE A 235 -4.81 2.28 -3.77
CA PHE A 235 -4.65 1.41 -2.60
C PHE A 235 -4.94 -0.05 -2.96
N PHE A 236 -3.94 -0.91 -2.81
CA PHE A 236 -4.00 -2.31 -3.23
C PHE A 236 -3.40 -3.24 -2.16
N GLY A 237 -3.66 -4.54 -2.30
CA GLY A 237 -3.16 -5.60 -1.42
C GLY A 237 -2.37 -6.64 -2.20
N HIS A 238 -2.75 -7.91 -2.05
CA HIS A 238 -2.30 -9.09 -2.81
C HIS A 238 -0.86 -9.54 -2.53
N HIS A 239 0.06 -8.60 -2.30
CA HIS A 239 1.47 -8.93 -2.08
C HIS A 239 1.76 -9.42 -0.66
N HIS A 240 0.87 -9.11 0.28
CA HIS A 240 1.02 -9.26 1.74
C HIS A 240 2.17 -8.46 2.35
N THR A 241 3.03 -7.88 1.52
CA THR A 241 4.20 -7.08 1.88
C THR A 241 3.92 -5.59 1.75
N ASP A 242 4.64 -4.81 2.53
CA ASP A 242 4.53 -3.36 2.52
C ASP A 242 5.38 -2.76 1.38
N SER A 243 4.72 -2.10 0.43
CA SER A 243 5.41 -1.43 -0.66
C SER A 243 4.60 -0.29 -1.26
N PHE A 244 5.20 0.43 -2.21
CA PHE A 244 4.49 1.38 -3.06
C PHE A 244 4.94 1.26 -4.52
N ARG A 245 4.19 1.88 -5.45
CA ARG A 245 4.52 1.97 -6.87
C ARG A 245 4.42 3.41 -7.35
N MET A 246 5.43 3.86 -8.07
CA MET A 246 5.47 5.18 -8.68
C MET A 246 4.90 5.15 -10.10
N PHE A 247 4.18 6.21 -10.45
CA PHE A 247 3.69 6.43 -11.81
C PHE A 247 4.26 7.75 -12.33
N TYR A 248 4.79 7.71 -13.55
CA TYR A 248 5.42 8.85 -14.21
C TYR A 248 4.72 9.17 -15.53
N ASN A 249 4.71 10.46 -15.89
CA ASN A 249 4.37 10.89 -17.25
C ASN A 249 5.58 10.74 -18.19
N ASP A 250 5.37 11.03 -19.48
CA ASP A 250 6.42 10.89 -20.50
C ASP A 250 7.62 11.83 -20.30
N ALA A 251 7.46 12.90 -19.51
CA ALA A 251 8.54 13.81 -19.13
C ALA A 251 9.31 13.34 -17.88
N GLY A 252 8.95 12.19 -17.29
CA GLY A 252 9.55 11.66 -16.08
C GLY A 252 9.08 12.31 -14.78
N ALA A 253 8.04 13.15 -14.80
CA ALA A 253 7.50 13.75 -13.58
C ALA A 253 6.62 12.74 -12.83
N PRO A 254 6.76 12.61 -11.49
CA PRO A 254 5.90 11.75 -10.69
C PRO A 254 4.46 12.32 -10.69
N ILE A 255 3.51 11.51 -11.15
CA ILE A 255 2.11 11.92 -11.35
C ILE A 255 1.12 11.21 -10.44
N SER A 256 1.46 10.03 -9.93
CA SER A 256 0.63 9.28 -8.98
C SER A 256 1.49 8.30 -8.19
N VAL A 257 0.95 7.81 -7.08
CA VAL A 257 1.54 6.77 -6.24
C VAL A 257 0.46 5.77 -5.84
N MET A 258 0.83 4.50 -5.82
CA MET A 258 0.01 3.40 -5.30
C MET A 258 0.65 2.84 -4.06
N PHE A 259 -0.14 2.62 -3.02
CA PHE A 259 0.26 1.99 -1.77
C PHE A 259 -0.21 0.54 -1.75
N LEU A 260 0.73 -0.38 -1.53
CA LEU A 260 0.48 -1.80 -1.33
C LEU A 260 0.54 -2.05 0.18
N THR A 261 -0.61 -2.31 0.78
CA THR A 261 -0.70 -2.56 2.22
C THR A 261 -0.29 -4.00 2.53
N PRO A 262 0.41 -4.27 3.64
CA PRO A 262 0.69 -5.63 4.04
C PRO A 262 -0.59 -6.38 4.44
N GLY A 263 -0.50 -7.71 4.45
CA GLY A 263 -1.59 -8.59 4.85
C GLY A 263 -1.70 -8.75 6.36
N VAL A 264 -2.89 -9.10 6.83
CA VAL A 264 -3.06 -9.63 8.20
C VAL A 264 -2.54 -11.06 8.28
N THR A 265 -2.66 -11.85 7.21
CA THR A 265 -2.07 -13.19 7.18
C THR A 265 -0.54 -13.12 7.28
N PRO A 266 0.08 -13.96 8.13
CA PRO A 266 1.54 -14.09 8.18
C PRO A 266 2.07 -15.13 7.19
N TRP A 267 1.19 -15.71 6.35
CA TRP A 267 1.49 -16.88 5.53
C TRP A 267 2.72 -16.70 4.65
N LYS A 268 3.65 -17.65 4.78
CA LYS A 268 4.86 -17.73 3.98
C LYS A 268 4.52 -18.17 2.57
N THR A 269 4.80 -17.29 1.62
CA THR A 269 4.49 -17.59 0.22
C THR A 269 5.17 -18.84 -0.31
N THR A 270 4.42 -19.63 -1.07
CA THR A 270 4.90 -20.78 -1.83
C THR A 270 5.39 -20.41 -3.23
N LEU A 271 5.38 -19.11 -3.58
CA LEU A 271 5.81 -18.64 -4.88
C LEU A 271 7.28 -19.05 -5.15
N PRO A 272 7.56 -19.78 -6.25
CA PRO A 272 8.92 -20.20 -6.56
C PRO A 272 9.90 -19.03 -6.68
N GLY A 273 11.06 -19.16 -6.03
CA GLY A 273 12.11 -18.15 -6.05
C GLY A 273 12.04 -17.13 -4.90
N VAL A 274 10.95 -17.08 -4.15
CA VAL A 274 10.89 -16.28 -2.92
C VAL A 274 11.37 -17.11 -1.75
N VAL A 275 12.43 -16.64 -1.08
CA VAL A 275 12.97 -17.28 0.12
C VAL A 275 12.47 -16.53 1.35
N ASN A 276 11.95 -17.26 2.34
CA ASN A 276 11.48 -16.70 3.61
C ASN A 276 10.41 -15.58 3.45
N GLY A 277 9.52 -15.71 2.47
CA GLY A 277 8.51 -14.70 2.14
C GLY A 277 7.27 -14.72 3.03
N ALA A 278 7.48 -14.71 4.35
CA ALA A 278 6.42 -14.40 5.31
C ALA A 278 6.47 -12.91 5.71
N ASN A 279 5.45 -12.47 6.43
CA ASN A 279 5.37 -11.15 7.05
C ASN A 279 4.77 -11.29 8.46
N ASN A 280 4.96 -10.28 9.30
CA ASN A 280 4.07 -10.15 10.46
C ASN A 280 2.69 -9.63 10.01
N PRO A 281 1.62 -9.91 10.77
CA PRO A 281 0.32 -9.30 10.55
C PRO A 281 0.39 -7.76 10.63
N GLY A 282 -0.09 -7.08 9.59
CA GLY A 282 -0.10 -5.62 9.50
C GLY A 282 -1.49 -5.01 9.29
N ILE A 283 -1.71 -3.81 9.83
CA ILE A 283 -2.88 -2.95 9.57
C ILE A 283 -2.41 -1.52 9.35
N ARG A 284 -3.09 -0.75 8.50
CA ARG A 284 -2.61 0.57 8.06
C ARG A 284 -3.67 1.65 8.19
N LEU A 285 -3.29 2.76 8.83
CA LEU A 285 -4.10 3.97 8.97
C LEU A 285 -3.54 5.08 8.09
N PHE A 286 -4.40 5.71 7.31
CA PHE A 286 -4.04 6.87 6.50
C PHE A 286 -4.60 8.15 7.12
N GLU A 287 -3.82 9.22 7.05
CA GLU A 287 -4.23 10.59 7.38
C GLU A 287 -4.35 11.38 6.07
N TYR A 288 -5.44 12.12 5.88
CA TYR A 288 -5.69 12.85 4.63
C TYR A 288 -6.39 14.20 4.87
N ASP A 289 -6.23 15.12 3.92
CA ASP A 289 -6.97 16.37 3.90
C ASP A 289 -8.39 16.15 3.34
N GLN A 290 -9.43 16.37 4.16
CA GLN A 290 -10.82 16.08 3.80
C GLN A 290 -11.39 16.95 2.67
N ALA A 291 -10.74 18.07 2.31
CA ALA A 291 -11.17 18.91 1.20
C ALA A 291 -10.57 18.45 -0.14
N THR A 292 -9.35 17.93 -0.13
CA THR A 292 -8.55 17.69 -1.34
C THR A 292 -8.22 16.22 -1.59
N LEU A 293 -8.49 15.34 -0.62
CA LEU A 293 -8.01 13.96 -0.60
C LEU A 293 -6.48 13.81 -0.66
N ASN A 294 -5.72 14.88 -0.41
CA ASN A 294 -4.28 14.78 -0.36
C ASN A 294 -3.84 13.98 0.87
N LEU A 295 -3.12 12.89 0.62
CA LEU A 295 -2.58 12.02 1.66
C LEU A 295 -1.48 12.73 2.44
N GLN A 296 -1.73 12.93 3.74
CA GLN A 296 -0.82 13.63 4.66
C GLN A 296 0.16 12.66 5.30
N ASP A 297 -0.28 11.46 5.69
CA ASP A 297 0.61 10.46 6.29
C ASP A 297 0.03 9.05 6.23
N ILE A 298 0.88 8.07 6.53
CA ILE A 298 0.55 6.66 6.63
C ILE A 298 1.20 6.10 7.90
N VAL A 299 0.40 5.44 8.71
CA VAL A 299 0.84 4.78 9.94
C VAL A 299 0.58 3.29 9.83
N THR A 300 1.64 2.50 9.88
CA THR A 300 1.54 1.03 9.87
C THR A 300 1.67 0.53 11.29
N TYR A 301 0.72 -0.32 11.70
CA TYR A 301 0.76 -1.05 12.94
C TYR A 301 0.91 -2.53 12.64
N PHE A 302 1.55 -3.26 13.55
CA PHE A 302 1.79 -4.67 13.35
C PHE A 302 1.71 -5.46 14.64
N LEU A 303 1.55 -6.76 14.49
CA LEU A 303 1.68 -7.73 15.58
C LEU A 303 2.97 -8.51 15.39
N ASN A 304 3.93 -8.41 16.32
CA ASN A 304 5.05 -9.34 16.34
C ASN A 304 4.53 -10.74 16.72
N LEU A 305 4.27 -11.58 15.72
CA LEU A 305 3.59 -12.87 15.90
C LEU A 305 4.38 -13.83 16.80
N SER A 306 5.70 -13.86 16.64
CA SER A 306 6.60 -14.65 17.49
C SER A 306 6.47 -14.24 18.96
N GLN A 307 6.48 -12.94 19.23
CA GLN A 307 6.34 -12.41 20.58
C GLN A 307 4.94 -12.65 21.15
N ALA A 308 3.89 -12.44 20.36
CA ALA A 308 2.50 -12.68 20.75
C ALA A 308 2.27 -14.13 21.17
N ASN A 309 2.82 -15.08 20.41
CA ASN A 309 2.75 -16.50 20.72
C ASN A 309 3.56 -16.86 21.97
N ALA A 310 4.76 -16.29 22.15
CA ALA A 310 5.57 -16.53 23.35
C ALA A 310 4.94 -15.96 24.63
N GLN A 311 4.25 -14.82 24.54
CA GLN A 311 3.62 -14.13 25.68
C GLN A 311 2.17 -14.54 25.92
N GLY A 312 1.53 -15.21 24.96
CA GLY A 312 0.12 -15.59 25.03
C GLY A 312 -0.86 -14.41 24.91
N SER A 313 -0.39 -13.21 24.52
CA SER A 313 -1.19 -12.00 24.40
C SER A 313 -0.80 -11.24 23.14
N PRO A 314 -1.74 -10.88 22.26
CA PRO A 314 -1.45 -10.14 21.06
C PRO A 314 -1.39 -8.66 21.42
N ARG A 315 -0.29 -8.00 21.07
CA ARG A 315 -0.14 -6.55 21.24
C ARG A 315 0.21 -5.96 19.89
N TRP A 316 -0.72 -5.16 19.37
CA TRP A 316 -0.51 -4.41 18.15
C TRP A 316 0.26 -3.14 18.50
N GLU A 317 1.37 -2.91 17.82
CA GLU A 317 2.29 -1.82 18.09
C GLU A 317 2.50 -0.98 16.84
N LEU A 318 2.86 0.28 17.02
CA LEU A 318 3.30 1.14 15.92
C LEU A 318 4.57 0.54 15.31
N GLU A 319 4.53 0.23 14.01
CA GLU A 319 5.74 -0.12 13.27
C GLU A 319 6.47 1.15 12.84
N TYR A 320 5.79 2.00 12.06
CA TYR A 320 6.34 3.26 11.61
C TYR A 320 5.26 4.26 11.15
N ARG A 321 5.63 5.53 11.15
CA ARG A 321 4.95 6.63 10.45
C ARG A 321 5.77 7.00 9.22
N LEU A 322 5.13 7.11 8.06
CA LEU A 322 5.80 7.25 6.77
C LEU A 322 6.65 8.52 6.69
N THR A 323 6.09 9.66 7.10
CA THR A 323 6.79 10.95 7.07
C THR A 323 8.06 10.93 7.90
N GLU A 324 8.03 10.30 9.07
CA GLU A 324 9.19 10.11 9.95
C GLU A 324 10.20 9.11 9.38
N ALA A 325 9.71 7.97 8.86
CA ALA A 325 10.54 6.91 8.34
C ALA A 325 11.36 7.33 7.12
N TYR A 326 10.82 8.19 6.25
CA TYR A 326 11.50 8.61 5.02
C TYR A 326 11.89 10.09 5.00
N GLY A 327 11.61 10.85 6.06
CA GLY A 327 11.98 12.26 6.15
C GLY A 327 11.27 13.14 5.12
N VAL A 328 10.03 12.80 4.79
CA VAL A 328 9.20 13.48 3.76
C VAL A 328 8.02 14.19 4.40
N PRO A 329 7.52 15.29 3.81
CA PRO A 329 6.51 16.13 4.45
C PRO A 329 5.09 15.57 4.38
N ASP A 330 4.81 14.68 3.41
CA ASP A 330 3.50 14.07 3.19
C ASP A 330 3.62 12.72 2.46
N ALA A 331 2.49 12.08 2.16
CA ALA A 331 2.42 10.84 1.38
C ALA A 331 2.05 11.07 -0.10
N GLY A 332 2.27 12.27 -0.63
CA GLY A 332 2.01 12.59 -2.04
C GLY A 332 3.07 12.04 -3.01
N ALA A 333 2.75 12.03 -4.31
CA ALA A 333 3.64 11.45 -5.34
C ALA A 333 5.06 12.08 -5.37
N ARG A 334 5.20 13.39 -5.08
CA ARG A 334 6.54 14.03 -5.02
C ARG A 334 7.35 13.55 -3.82
N SER A 335 6.72 13.44 -2.66
CA SER A 335 7.32 12.93 -1.43
C SER A 335 7.72 11.46 -1.59
N MET A 336 6.85 10.64 -2.16
CA MET A 336 7.14 9.23 -2.40
C MET A 336 8.22 9.00 -3.46
N HIS A 337 8.33 9.90 -4.45
CA HIS A 337 9.48 9.91 -5.35
C HIS A 337 10.79 10.22 -4.61
N ALA A 338 10.80 11.20 -3.70
CA ALA A 338 11.97 11.49 -2.88
C ALA A 338 12.33 10.33 -1.93
N ALA A 339 11.33 9.65 -1.36
CA ALA A 339 11.53 8.43 -0.58
C ALA A 339 12.17 7.31 -1.42
N LEU A 340 11.67 7.10 -2.65
CA LEU A 340 12.26 6.14 -3.59
C LEU A 340 13.71 6.50 -3.95
N ASP A 341 14.03 7.76 -4.20
CA ASP A 341 15.40 8.17 -4.46
C ASP A 341 16.32 7.92 -3.25
N GLY A 342 15.81 8.17 -2.03
CA GLY A 342 16.50 7.79 -0.80
C GLY A 342 16.76 6.28 -0.71
N ILE A 343 15.72 5.45 -0.88
CA ILE A 343 15.83 3.98 -0.91
C ILE A 343 16.82 3.51 -1.97
N ALA A 344 16.82 4.13 -3.15
CA ALA A 344 17.67 3.75 -4.26
C ALA A 344 19.15 4.15 -4.08
N SER A 345 19.44 5.20 -3.31
CA SER A 345 20.79 5.78 -3.18
C SER A 345 21.47 5.57 -1.83
N ASP A 346 20.72 5.33 -0.75
CA ASP A 346 21.24 5.15 0.60
C ASP A 346 20.98 3.74 1.14
N GLN A 347 22.00 3.07 1.67
CA GLN A 347 21.87 1.71 2.21
C GLN A 347 21.02 1.66 3.49
N GLY A 348 21.04 2.71 4.31
CA GLY A 348 20.25 2.78 5.54
C GLY A 348 18.76 2.93 5.24
N ALA A 349 18.41 3.78 4.28
CA ALA A 349 17.04 3.95 3.78
C ALA A 349 16.53 2.67 3.11
N LEU A 350 17.35 2.02 2.26
CA LEU A 350 17.02 0.71 1.68
C LEU A 350 16.74 -0.33 2.76
N GLN A 351 17.63 -0.46 3.74
CA GLN A 351 17.49 -1.46 4.79
C GLN A 351 16.24 -1.22 5.63
N ARG A 352 15.93 0.04 5.94
CA ARG A 352 14.72 0.43 6.66
C ARG A 352 13.47 0.02 5.88
N TYR A 353 13.39 0.38 4.60
CA TYR A 353 12.30 -0.02 3.72
C TYR A 353 12.19 -1.56 3.62
N TYR A 354 13.30 -2.28 3.48
CA TYR A 354 13.31 -3.74 3.37
C TYR A 354 12.79 -4.44 4.63
N VAL A 355 13.13 -3.92 5.82
CA VAL A 355 12.60 -4.44 7.09
C VAL A 355 11.08 -4.23 7.14
N TYR A 356 10.60 -3.02 6.85
CA TYR A 356 9.16 -2.73 6.82
C TYR A 356 8.41 -3.50 5.72
N ASN A 357 9.05 -3.83 4.60
CA ASN A 357 8.45 -4.61 3.53
C ASN A 357 7.90 -5.96 4.01
N SER A 358 8.57 -6.60 4.96
CA SER A 358 8.10 -7.84 5.59
C SER A 358 7.34 -7.62 6.90
N VAL A 359 6.95 -6.37 7.18
CA VAL A 359 6.35 -5.94 8.45
C VAL A 359 7.27 -6.31 9.63
N SER A 360 8.55 -5.97 9.49
CA SER A 360 9.60 -6.22 10.48
C SER A 360 9.81 -7.71 10.83
N TYR A 361 9.46 -8.62 9.91
CA TYR A 361 9.73 -10.06 10.04
C TYR A 361 11.17 -10.42 9.65
N ASP A 362 11.58 -10.04 8.44
CA ASP A 362 12.90 -10.28 7.91
C ASP A 362 13.81 -9.08 8.15
N THR A 363 14.85 -9.30 8.94
CA THR A 363 15.85 -8.29 9.32
C THR A 363 17.20 -8.51 8.65
N GLN A 364 17.29 -9.45 7.69
CA GLN A 364 18.50 -9.69 6.92
C GLN A 364 18.87 -8.47 6.06
N ALA A 365 20.15 -8.37 5.71
CA ALA A 365 20.66 -7.27 4.91
C ALA A 365 20.20 -7.38 3.44
N CYS A 366 19.59 -6.33 2.91
CA CYS A 366 19.25 -6.23 1.49
C CYS A 366 20.48 -5.80 0.67
N GLY A 367 21.11 -6.77 0.00
CA GLY A 367 22.25 -6.55 -0.91
C GLY A 367 21.84 -6.07 -2.31
N ASP A 368 22.80 -6.00 -3.24
CA ASP A 368 22.60 -5.41 -4.57
C ASP A 368 21.49 -6.06 -5.40
N ALA A 369 21.37 -7.39 -5.34
CA ALA A 369 20.33 -8.12 -6.07
C ALA A 369 18.93 -7.77 -5.55
N CYS A 370 18.78 -7.73 -4.22
CA CYS A 370 17.57 -7.30 -3.53
C CYS A 370 17.26 -5.83 -3.83
N ARG A 371 18.25 -4.93 -3.75
CA ARG A 371 18.12 -3.52 -4.13
C ARG A 371 17.53 -3.38 -5.53
N ALA A 372 18.08 -4.09 -6.51
CA ALA A 372 17.60 -4.02 -7.90
C ALA A 372 16.15 -4.51 -8.03
N GLU A 373 15.79 -5.61 -7.38
CA GLU A 373 14.42 -6.16 -7.38
C GLU A 373 13.41 -5.16 -6.82
N HIS A 374 13.70 -4.63 -5.63
CA HIS A 374 12.82 -3.65 -5.00
C HIS A 374 12.78 -2.34 -5.78
N VAL A 375 13.93 -1.66 -6.00
CA VAL A 375 13.95 -0.34 -6.63
C VAL A 375 13.30 -0.36 -8.02
N CYS A 376 13.53 -1.41 -8.83
CA CYS A 376 12.89 -1.52 -10.13
C CYS A 376 11.39 -1.75 -10.01
N ALA A 377 10.92 -2.58 -9.08
CA ALA A 377 9.49 -2.78 -8.87
C ALA A 377 8.80 -1.50 -8.35
N LEU A 378 9.42 -0.75 -7.43
CA LEU A 378 8.89 0.51 -6.92
C LEU A 378 8.78 1.57 -8.02
N ARG A 379 9.77 1.61 -8.93
CA ARG A 379 9.89 2.65 -9.96
C ARG A 379 9.10 2.34 -11.23
N GLU A 380 9.15 1.10 -11.70
CA GLU A 380 8.75 0.74 -13.05
C GLU A 380 7.58 -0.25 -13.04
N VAL A 381 6.38 0.28 -13.28
CA VAL A 381 5.16 -0.53 -13.46
C VAL A 381 5.06 -1.07 -14.89
N ALA A 382 5.66 -0.39 -15.88
CA ALA A 382 5.67 -0.83 -17.28
C ALA A 382 6.67 -1.98 -17.49
N PHE A 383 6.29 -2.98 -18.28
CA PHE A 383 7.06 -4.22 -18.44
C PHE A 383 8.45 -3.97 -19.03
N ASP A 384 8.52 -3.25 -20.15
CA ASP A 384 9.80 -2.91 -20.80
C ASP A 384 10.71 -2.06 -19.91
N ALA A 385 10.14 -1.08 -19.20
CA ALA A 385 10.89 -0.21 -18.32
C ALA A 385 11.47 -0.96 -17.11
N TYR A 386 10.68 -1.86 -16.50
CA TYR A 386 11.15 -2.74 -15.43
C TYR A 386 12.28 -3.65 -15.93
N ALA A 387 12.10 -4.27 -17.09
CA ALA A 387 13.11 -5.14 -17.68
C ALA A 387 14.40 -4.38 -18.04
N ALA A 388 14.31 -3.11 -18.45
CA ALA A 388 15.45 -2.23 -18.67
C ALA A 388 16.14 -1.84 -17.36
N CYS A 389 15.36 -1.52 -16.32
CA CYS A 389 15.87 -1.17 -14.99
C CYS A 389 16.73 -2.31 -14.40
N LEU A 390 16.25 -3.56 -14.48
CA LEU A 390 17.01 -4.72 -13.99
C LEU A 390 18.33 -4.97 -14.73
N ARG A 391 18.48 -4.45 -15.96
CA ARG A 391 19.70 -4.58 -16.77
C ARG A 391 20.66 -3.40 -16.61
N ALA A 392 20.22 -2.31 -15.99
CA ALA A 392 21.03 -1.10 -15.88
C ALA A 392 22.30 -1.38 -15.04
N PRO A 393 23.50 -0.97 -15.51
CA PRO A 393 24.74 -1.16 -14.77
C PRO A 393 24.79 -0.22 -13.57
N GLY A 394 24.27 -0.71 -12.44
CA GLY A 394 24.29 -0.06 -11.13
C GLY A 394 24.14 -1.04 -9.95
N ALA A 395 24.22 -2.35 -10.21
CA ALA A 395 24.04 -3.43 -9.23
C ALA A 395 25.07 -4.57 -9.45
N ALA A 396 26.33 -4.21 -9.71
CA ALA A 396 27.45 -5.15 -9.68
C ALA A 396 28.65 -4.48 -9.01
N PRO A 397 29.34 -5.14 -8.06
CA PRO A 397 30.62 -4.65 -7.58
C PRO A 397 31.59 -4.67 -8.76
N ALA A 398 32.29 -3.57 -8.97
CA ALA A 398 33.38 -3.51 -9.94
C ALA A 398 34.32 -4.69 -9.70
N PRO A 399 34.77 -5.43 -10.74
CA PRO A 399 35.71 -6.51 -10.54
C PRO A 399 36.99 -5.91 -9.96
N HIS A 400 37.35 -6.35 -8.76
CA HIS A 400 38.59 -5.98 -8.04
C HIS A 400 39.88 -6.27 -8.83
N LEU A 401 39.80 -6.71 -10.09
CA LEU A 401 40.94 -6.95 -10.97
C LEU A 401 41.58 -5.66 -11.51
N ALA A 402 40.88 -4.52 -11.53
CA ALA A 402 41.45 -3.27 -12.04
C ALA A 402 42.41 -2.58 -11.04
N LEU A 403 42.25 -2.83 -9.74
CA LEU A 403 43.12 -2.27 -8.69
C LEU A 403 44.39 -3.13 -8.45
N LEU A 404 44.37 -4.41 -8.81
CA LEU A 404 45.54 -5.29 -8.72
C LEU A 404 46.54 -5.07 -9.88
N LEU A 405 46.09 -4.71 -11.08
CA LEU A 405 47.01 -4.36 -12.18
C LEU A 405 47.72 -3.02 -11.98
N ALA A 406 47.08 -2.04 -11.34
CA ALA A 406 47.72 -0.76 -11.02
C ALA A 406 48.80 -0.90 -9.93
N ALA A 407 48.59 -1.80 -8.95
CA ALA A 407 49.58 -2.09 -7.91
C ALA A 407 50.79 -2.88 -8.45
N LEU A 408 50.59 -3.79 -9.41
CA LEU A 408 51.67 -4.57 -10.02
C LEU A 408 52.55 -3.76 -10.98
N LEU A 409 52.01 -2.73 -11.64
CA LEU A 409 52.79 -1.84 -12.52
C LEU A 409 53.59 -0.78 -11.74
N GLY A 410 53.15 -0.42 -10.53
CA GLY A 410 53.86 0.53 -9.65
C GLY A 410 55.07 -0.06 -8.93
N LEU A 411 55.09 -1.38 -8.68
CA LEU A 411 56.22 -2.07 -8.03
C LEU A 411 57.38 -2.39 -8.98
N SER A 412 57.15 -2.43 -10.29
CA SER A 412 58.21 -2.58 -11.31
C SER A 412 59.00 -1.31 -11.60
N ALA A 413 58.58 -0.14 -11.09
CA ALA A 413 59.27 1.14 -11.29
C ALA A 413 60.21 1.53 -10.13
N LEU A 414 60.28 0.72 -9.06
CA LEU A 414 61.11 0.96 -7.87
C LEU A 414 62.30 0.00 -7.73
N LEU A 415 62.52 -0.87 -8.71
CA LEU A 415 63.67 -1.77 -8.77
C LEU A 415 64.36 -1.62 -10.13
N VAL A 416 65.43 -0.81 -10.13
CA VAL A 416 66.74 -1.00 -10.80
C VAL A 416 67.27 0.35 -11.34
N PRO A 417 68.56 0.68 -11.15
CA PRO A 417 69.55 0.20 -10.18
C PRO A 417 69.88 1.20 -9.07
#